data_AF-A0A0R1HVX3-F1
#
_entry.id   AF-A0A0R1HVX3-F1
#
_cell.length_a   1.000
_cell.length_b   1.000
_cell.length_c   1.000
_cell.angle_alpha   90.00
_cell.angle_beta   90.00
_cell.angle_gamma   90.00
#
_symmetry.space_group_name_H-M   'P 1'
#
loop_
_entity.id
_entity.type
_entity.pdbx_description
1 polymer ?
#
loop_
_entity_poly.entity_id
_entity_poly.type
_entity_poly.pdbx_seq_one_letter_code
_entity_poly.pdbx_strand_id
1 'polypeptide(L)'
;MSLKKISLVIVLFVALIGGTSFLFGRQAETHVDAKSQYNPATDAVMTVKAFKRMGRVHYHKRVFTYYSPNGSRALGMGAYTSDGTFTLNGKDKNGYLILANSKKFGTKIKTPLGVGVVHDRGTRGNHYDIVVK
;
A
#
# COMPACT_ATOMS: atom_id res chain seq x y z
N MET A 1 44.83 3.78 28.87
CA MET A 1 44.09 2.79 28.05
C MET A 1 44.11 3.25 26.62
N SER A 2 44.88 2.59 25.75
CA SER A 2 45.00 2.96 24.33
C SER A 2 44.75 1.70 23.49
N LEU A 3 43.63 1.70 22.76
CA LEU A 3 43.15 0.55 22.00
C LEU A 3 43.98 0.35 20.73
N LYS A 4 44.23 -0.93 20.46
CA LYS A 4 45.14 -1.49 19.48
C LYS A 4 44.70 -1.15 18.05
N LYS A 5 45.68 -0.76 17.22
CA LYS A 5 45.54 -0.62 15.76
C LYS A 5 45.24 -2.00 15.17
N ILE A 6 44.11 -2.14 14.48
CA ILE A 6 43.79 -3.33 13.69
C ILE A 6 44.16 -3.03 12.24
N SER A 7 45.07 -3.86 11.73
CA SER A 7 45.65 -3.84 10.39
C SER A 7 44.61 -4.08 9.30
N LEU A 8 44.59 -3.24 8.27
CA LEU A 8 43.95 -3.55 6.99
C LEU A 8 45.05 -3.80 5.96
N VAL A 9 45.30 -5.09 5.69
CA VAL A 9 46.17 -5.55 4.63
C VAL A 9 45.31 -5.67 3.37
N ILE A 10 45.50 -4.77 2.41
CA ILE A 10 44.89 -4.85 1.07
C ILE A 10 45.86 -5.61 0.18
N VAL A 11 45.59 -6.89 -0.05
CA VAL A 11 46.28 -7.67 -1.08
C VAL A 11 45.58 -7.43 -2.42
N LEU A 12 46.26 -6.69 -3.28
CA LEU A 12 45.97 -6.57 -4.70
C LEU A 12 46.55 -7.81 -5.40
N PHE A 13 45.70 -8.66 -5.98
CA PHE A 13 46.13 -9.64 -6.98
C PHE A 13 45.37 -9.40 -8.27
N VAL A 14 46.03 -8.70 -9.20
CA VAL A 14 45.68 -8.72 -10.62
C VAL A 14 46.36 -9.95 -11.22
N ALA A 15 45.57 -10.90 -11.69
CA ALA A 15 46.04 -11.96 -12.58
C ALA A 15 45.02 -12.15 -13.70
N LEU A 16 45.29 -11.50 -14.84
CA LEU A 16 44.75 -11.89 -16.14
C LEU A 16 45.29 -13.28 -16.48
N ILE A 17 44.45 -14.31 -16.52
CA ILE A 17 44.69 -15.52 -17.33
C ILE A 17 43.36 -16.01 -17.92
N GLY A 18 43.29 -15.94 -19.25
CA GLY A 18 42.52 -16.78 -20.18
C GLY A 18 41.18 -17.36 -19.72
N GLY A 19 40.09 -16.74 -20.18
CA GLY A 19 38.76 -17.32 -20.08
C GLY A 19 38.63 -18.62 -20.86
N THR A 20 38.53 -19.73 -20.14
CA THR A 20 37.91 -20.97 -20.64
C THR A 20 36.52 -21.06 -20.02
N SER A 21 35.51 -20.88 -20.86
CA SER A 21 34.10 -20.92 -20.45
C SER A 21 33.68 -22.37 -20.19
N PHE A 22 33.81 -22.82 -18.95
CA PHE A 22 33.01 -23.90 -18.40
C PHE A 22 32.07 -23.30 -17.35
N LEU A 23 30.91 -22.79 -17.81
CA LEU A 23 29.85 -22.31 -16.93
C LEU A 23 28.75 -23.37 -16.82
N PHE A 24 28.78 -24.02 -15.66
CA PHE A 24 27.70 -24.76 -15.06
C PHE A 24 26.45 -23.89 -14.87
N GLY A 25 25.28 -24.49 -15.00
CA GLY A 25 24.09 -24.13 -14.23
C GLY A 25 23.45 -22.77 -14.58
N ARG A 26 22.58 -22.81 -15.59
CA ARG A 26 21.58 -21.78 -15.89
C ARG A 26 20.72 -21.51 -14.65
N GLN A 27 20.99 -20.44 -13.91
CA GLN A 27 19.99 -19.85 -13.02
C GLN A 27 18.93 -19.20 -13.91
N ALA A 28 17.72 -19.74 -13.90
CA ALA A 28 16.57 -19.06 -14.44
C ALA A 28 16.27 -17.87 -13.53
N GLU A 29 16.65 -16.67 -13.95
CA GLU A 29 16.16 -15.43 -13.37
C GLU A 29 14.66 -15.34 -13.70
N THR A 30 13.83 -15.76 -12.74
CA THR A 30 12.42 -15.39 -12.72
C THR A 30 12.34 -13.90 -12.38
N HIS A 31 12.31 -13.06 -13.42
CA HIS A 31 11.80 -11.70 -13.33
C HIS A 31 10.30 -11.78 -13.01
N VAL A 32 9.96 -11.94 -11.73
CA VAL A 32 8.64 -11.58 -11.24
C VAL A 32 8.57 -10.07 -11.35
N ASP A 33 7.89 -9.57 -12.38
CA ASP A 33 7.44 -8.18 -12.46
C ASP A 33 6.62 -7.88 -11.20
N ALA A 34 7.28 -7.36 -10.16
CA ALA A 34 6.61 -6.88 -8.97
C ALA A 34 5.74 -5.72 -9.42
N LYS A 35 4.44 -6.00 -9.63
CA LYS A 35 3.47 -4.99 -10.05
C LYS A 35 3.51 -3.86 -9.03
N SER A 36 4.03 -2.70 -9.45
CA SER A 36 4.18 -1.52 -8.60
C SER A 36 2.85 -1.22 -7.92
N GLN A 37 2.86 -1.13 -6.59
CA GLN A 37 1.66 -0.84 -5.81
C GLN A 37 1.18 0.57 -6.13
N TYR A 38 -0.14 0.74 -6.24
CA TYR A 38 -0.73 2.04 -6.46
C TYR A 38 -0.51 2.95 -5.25
N ASN A 39 -0.05 4.18 -5.49
CA ASN A 39 0.07 5.20 -4.46
C ASN A 39 -1.08 6.21 -4.56
N PRO A 40 -2.10 6.16 -3.67
CA PRO A 40 -3.26 7.05 -3.76
C PRO A 40 -2.91 8.54 -3.63
N ALA A 41 -1.75 8.87 -3.05
CA ALA A 41 -1.31 10.25 -2.92
C ALA A 41 -1.03 10.93 -4.28
N THR A 42 -0.76 10.18 -5.35
CA THR A 42 -0.48 10.76 -6.68
C THR A 42 -1.71 11.39 -7.32
N ASP A 43 -2.90 10.88 -6.99
CA ASP A 43 -4.18 11.33 -7.57
C ASP A 43 -5.05 12.09 -6.55
N ALA A 44 -4.49 12.38 -5.36
CA ALA A 44 -5.21 13.06 -4.29
C ALA A 44 -5.29 14.56 -4.58
N VAL A 45 -6.49 15.14 -4.44
CA VAL A 45 -6.72 16.59 -4.55
C VAL A 45 -6.72 17.28 -3.18
N MET A 46 -6.66 16.49 -2.09
CA MET A 46 -6.52 17.01 -0.74
C MET A 46 -5.77 16.04 0.17
N THR A 47 -5.27 16.55 1.29
CA THR A 47 -4.59 15.75 2.31
C THR A 47 -5.58 15.05 3.24
N VAL A 48 -5.17 13.93 3.83
CA VAL A 48 -5.93 13.22 4.86
C VAL A 48 -6.30 14.14 6.03
N LYS A 49 -5.38 15.02 6.46
CA LYS A 49 -5.62 15.96 7.57
C LYS A 49 -6.73 16.96 7.21
N ALA A 50 -6.75 17.46 5.98
CA ALA A 50 -7.81 18.36 5.52
C ALA A 50 -9.16 17.63 5.43
N PHE A 51 -9.17 16.42 4.85
CA PHE A 51 -10.35 15.58 4.77
C PHE A 51 -10.96 15.29 6.15
N LYS A 52 -10.12 14.91 7.13
CA LYS A 52 -10.55 14.67 8.52
C LYS A 52 -11.17 15.91 9.16
N ARG A 53 -10.61 17.11 8.93
CA ARG A 53 -11.17 18.37 9.46
C ARG A 53 -12.54 18.71 8.85
N MET A 54 -12.74 18.39 7.57
CA MET A 54 -14.03 18.63 6.91
C MET A 54 -15.11 17.64 7.34
N GLY A 55 -14.72 16.39 7.66
CA GLY A 55 -15.64 15.33 8.07
C GLY A 55 -16.42 14.72 6.89
N ARG A 56 -17.01 15.57 6.05
CA ARG A 56 -17.79 15.23 4.87
C ARG A 56 -17.35 16.10 3.68
N VAL A 57 -17.03 15.46 2.56
CA VAL A 57 -16.51 16.11 1.35
C VAL A 57 -17.35 15.72 0.14
N HIS A 58 -17.81 16.70 -0.63
CA HIS A 58 -18.51 16.47 -1.89
C HIS A 58 -17.51 16.52 -3.05
N TYR A 59 -17.50 15.48 -3.89
CA TYR A 59 -16.58 15.37 -5.01
C TYR A 59 -17.20 14.52 -6.13
N HIS A 60 -17.12 14.97 -7.39
CA HIS A 60 -17.70 14.26 -8.54
C HIS A 60 -19.16 13.81 -8.33
N LYS A 61 -20.03 14.69 -7.81
CA LYS A 61 -21.45 14.40 -7.51
C LYS A 61 -21.66 13.28 -6.47
N ARG A 62 -20.63 12.95 -5.68
CA ARG A 62 -20.65 11.96 -4.59
C ARG A 62 -20.28 12.62 -3.28
N VAL A 63 -20.65 11.96 -2.19
CA VAL A 63 -20.31 12.36 -0.82
C VAL A 63 -19.28 11.37 -0.28
N PHE A 64 -18.23 11.89 0.34
CA PHE A 64 -17.19 11.11 0.97
C PHE A 64 -17.07 11.50 2.45
N THR A 65 -17.08 10.50 3.31
CA THR A 65 -16.77 10.63 4.75
C THR A 65 -15.67 9.62 5.08
N TYR A 66 -15.20 9.58 6.32
CA TYR A 66 -14.27 8.55 6.76
C TYR A 66 -14.78 7.79 7.96
N TYR A 67 -14.28 6.57 8.09
CA TYR A 67 -14.24 5.87 9.36
C TYR A 67 -12.83 5.37 9.59
N SER A 68 -12.47 5.21 10.86
CA SER A 68 -11.21 4.58 11.22
C SER A 68 -11.50 3.14 11.63
N PRO A 69 -10.73 2.16 11.13
CA PRO A 69 -10.92 0.75 11.48
C PRO A 69 -10.42 0.43 12.90
N ASN A 70 -10.30 1.43 13.78
CA ASN A 70 -10.01 1.25 15.20
C ASN A 70 -11.24 0.65 15.92
N GLY A 71 -11.74 -0.49 15.44
CA GLY A 71 -12.42 -1.44 16.32
C GLY A 71 -11.37 -2.11 17.20
N SER A 72 -11.75 -2.51 18.41
CA SER A 72 -10.80 -2.89 19.46
C SER A 72 -9.81 -3.93 18.95
N ARG A 73 -8.50 -3.63 19.06
CA ARG A 73 -7.42 -4.62 18.82
C ARG A 73 -7.58 -5.86 19.72
N ALA A 74 -8.39 -5.74 20.76
CA ALA A 74 -8.72 -6.78 21.73
C ALA A 74 -9.79 -7.79 21.25
N LEU A 75 -10.67 -7.46 20.29
CA LEU A 75 -11.78 -8.33 19.89
C LEU A 75 -11.88 -8.62 18.38
N GLY A 76 -10.91 -8.19 17.57
CA GLY A 76 -10.88 -8.48 16.13
C GLY A 76 -11.98 -7.80 15.29
N MET A 77 -12.82 -6.97 15.91
CA MET A 77 -13.81 -6.16 15.20
C MET A 77 -13.09 -5.09 14.36
N GLY A 78 -13.31 -5.10 13.05
CA GLY A 78 -12.86 -4.04 12.15
C GLY A 78 -11.48 -4.22 11.51
N ALA A 79 -10.81 -5.37 11.69
CA ALA A 79 -9.54 -5.68 11.02
C ALA A 79 -9.70 -6.16 9.56
N TYR A 80 -10.88 -6.66 9.21
CA TYR A 80 -11.23 -7.09 7.87
C TYR A 80 -12.54 -6.46 7.42
N THR A 81 -12.63 -6.14 6.15
CA THR A 81 -13.87 -5.71 5.49
C THR A 81 -14.80 -6.89 5.27
N SER A 82 -16.03 -6.58 4.87
CA SER A 82 -17.04 -7.56 4.48
C SER A 82 -16.61 -8.53 3.36
N ASP A 83 -15.62 -8.18 2.52
CA ASP A 83 -15.05 -9.06 1.50
C ASP A 83 -13.73 -9.75 1.91
N GLY A 84 -13.33 -9.63 3.17
CA GLY A 84 -12.11 -10.23 3.73
C GLY A 84 -10.84 -9.41 3.49
N THR A 85 -10.93 -8.17 3.00
CA THR A 85 -9.77 -7.30 2.83
C THR A 85 -9.31 -6.72 4.15
N PHE A 86 -8.01 -6.79 4.43
CA PHE A 86 -7.43 -6.26 5.66
C PHE A 86 -7.47 -4.72 5.69
N THR A 87 -8.06 -4.14 6.72
CA THR A 87 -8.38 -2.69 6.81
C THR A 87 -7.33 -1.85 7.53
N LEU A 88 -6.46 -2.45 8.37
CA LEU A 88 -5.68 -1.71 9.38
C LEU A 88 -4.66 -0.71 8.82
N ASN A 89 -4.34 -0.83 7.52
CA ASN A 89 -3.46 0.07 6.79
C ASN A 89 -4.21 1.10 5.92
N GLY A 90 -5.54 1.07 5.92
CA GLY A 90 -6.41 1.95 5.12
C GLY A 90 -6.37 1.68 3.61
N LYS A 91 -5.62 0.66 3.18
CA LYS A 91 -5.37 0.33 1.78
C LYS A 91 -5.46 -1.17 1.53
N ASP A 92 -5.93 -1.55 0.34
CA ASP A 92 -5.94 -2.94 -0.13
C ASP A 92 -4.53 -3.43 -0.46
N LYS A 93 -4.41 -4.72 -0.81
CA LYS A 93 -3.13 -5.35 -1.20
C LYS A 93 -2.43 -4.70 -2.41
N ASN A 94 -3.17 -3.96 -3.23
CA ASN A 94 -2.67 -3.28 -4.42
C ASN A 94 -2.36 -1.80 -4.15
N GLY A 95 -2.61 -1.30 -2.94
CA GLY A 95 -2.37 0.09 -2.53
C GLY A 95 -3.57 1.03 -2.70
N TYR A 96 -4.71 0.58 -3.21
CA TYR A 96 -5.92 1.41 -3.33
C TYR A 96 -6.54 1.68 -1.96
N LEU A 97 -7.19 2.83 -1.81
CA LEU A 97 -7.96 3.13 -0.59
C LEU A 97 -9.11 2.13 -0.44
N ILE A 98 -9.44 1.75 0.79
CA ILE A 98 -10.58 0.88 1.07
C ILE A 98 -11.84 1.73 1.21
N LEU A 99 -12.91 1.35 0.50
CA LEU A 99 -14.20 2.02 0.53
C LEU A 99 -15.31 1.10 1.06
N ALA A 100 -16.19 1.66 1.88
CA ALA A 100 -17.45 1.04 2.27
C ALA A 100 -18.60 1.64 1.45
N ASN A 101 -19.35 0.79 0.73
CA ASN A 101 -20.57 1.15 -0.02
C ASN A 101 -21.32 -0.13 -0.47
N SER A 102 -22.61 0.00 -0.81
CA SER A 102 -23.44 -1.09 -1.35
C SER A 102 -23.18 -1.48 -2.82
N LYS A 103 -22.29 -0.78 -3.55
CA LYS A 103 -21.88 -1.18 -4.90
C LYS A 103 -21.12 -2.51 -4.89
N LYS A 104 -20.96 -3.12 -6.07
CA LYS A 104 -20.20 -4.36 -6.26
C LYS A 104 -18.79 -4.25 -5.67
N PHE A 105 -18.34 -5.28 -4.96
CA PHE A 105 -16.96 -5.34 -4.47
C PHE A 105 -15.96 -5.25 -5.65
N GLY A 106 -14.81 -4.64 -5.43
CA GLY A 106 -13.82 -4.37 -6.47
C GLY A 106 -14.11 -3.12 -7.33
N THR A 107 -15.25 -2.45 -7.13
CA THR A 107 -15.55 -1.21 -7.88
C THR A 107 -14.55 -0.12 -7.53
N LYS A 108 -13.81 0.38 -8.53
CA LYS A 108 -12.89 1.52 -8.39
C LYS A 108 -13.63 2.85 -8.48
N ILE A 109 -13.33 3.76 -7.57
CA ILE A 109 -13.96 5.08 -7.45
C ILE A 109 -12.87 6.14 -7.24
N LYS A 110 -12.89 7.22 -8.03
CA LYS A 110 -12.10 8.42 -7.74
C LYS A 110 -12.66 9.10 -6.50
N THR A 111 -11.80 9.36 -5.53
CA THR A 111 -12.11 10.06 -4.26
C THR A 111 -11.24 11.32 -4.15
N PRO A 112 -11.50 12.20 -3.16
CA PRO A 112 -10.62 13.33 -2.88
C PRO A 112 -9.19 12.93 -2.45
N LEU A 113 -9.01 11.71 -1.94
CA LEU A 113 -7.75 11.20 -1.40
C LEU A 113 -7.00 10.26 -2.37
N GLY A 114 -7.46 10.16 -3.62
CA GLY A 114 -6.97 9.21 -4.63
C GLY A 114 -8.02 8.19 -5.05
N VAL A 115 -7.60 7.10 -5.70
CA VAL A 115 -8.50 6.01 -6.10
C VAL A 115 -8.72 5.03 -4.95
N GLY A 116 -10.00 4.71 -4.69
CA GLY A 116 -10.40 3.68 -3.75
C GLY A 116 -11.19 2.54 -4.41
N VAL A 117 -11.25 1.41 -3.73
CA VAL A 117 -11.94 0.19 -4.14
C VAL A 117 -12.98 -0.19 -3.08
N VAL A 118 -14.19 -0.54 -3.53
CA VAL A 118 -15.24 -1.03 -2.64
C VAL A 118 -14.88 -2.43 -2.13
N HIS A 119 -14.65 -2.53 -0.84
CA HIS A 119 -14.34 -3.80 -0.14
C HIS A 119 -15.27 -4.03 1.06
N ASP A 120 -15.94 -2.98 1.53
CA ASP A 120 -16.75 -3.06 2.74
C ASP A 120 -18.20 -2.56 2.54
N ARG A 121 -19.01 -2.72 3.58
CA ARG A 121 -20.41 -2.28 3.64
C ARG A 121 -20.58 -1.21 4.71
N GLY A 122 -21.51 -0.28 4.47
CA GLY A 122 -21.82 0.80 5.41
C GLY A 122 -22.70 1.89 4.81
N THR A 123 -22.39 2.33 3.60
CA THR A 123 -23.13 3.40 2.91
C THR A 123 -23.87 2.90 1.66
N ARG A 124 -24.79 3.71 1.14
CA ARG A 124 -25.60 3.39 -0.05
C ARG A 124 -25.60 4.55 -1.04
N GLY A 125 -25.88 4.24 -2.31
CA GLY A 125 -26.01 5.24 -3.37
C GLY A 125 -24.70 5.98 -3.65
N ASN A 126 -24.75 7.31 -3.64
CA ASN A 126 -23.62 8.19 -3.99
C ASN A 126 -22.74 8.59 -2.80
N HIS A 127 -22.97 8.02 -1.61
CA HIS A 127 -22.17 8.26 -0.41
C HIS A 127 -21.18 7.11 -0.21
N TYR A 128 -19.90 7.41 0.02
CA TYR A 128 -18.84 6.43 0.27
C TYR A 128 -18.09 6.78 1.55
N ASP A 129 -17.81 5.77 2.39
CA ASP A 129 -16.89 5.95 3.52
C ASP A 129 -15.50 5.44 3.13
N ILE A 130 -14.48 6.27 3.35
CA ILE A 130 -13.08 5.91 3.14
C ILE A 130 -12.52 5.39 4.46
N VAL A 131 -11.83 4.26 4.44
CA VAL A 131 -11.04 3.80 5.59
C VAL A 131 -9.80 4.68 5.70
N VAL A 132 -9.72 5.47 6.77
CA VAL A 132 -8.61 6.40 7.00
C VAL A 132 -7.93 6.10 8.32
N LYS A 133 -6.60 5.96 8.26
CA LYS A 133 -5.72 5.90 9.44
C LYS A 133 -5.27 7.31 9.84
#